data_AF-A0AAD9N5J7-F1
#
_entry.id   AF-A0AAD9N5J7-F1
#
_cell.length_a   1.000
_cell.length_b   1.000
_cell.length_c   1.000
_cell.angle_alpha   90.00
_cell.angle_beta   90.00
_cell.angle_gamma   90.00
#
_symmetry.space_group_name_H-M   'P 1'
#
loop_
_entity.id
_entity.type
_entity.pdbx_description
1 polymer ?
#
loop_
_entity_poly.entity_id
_entity_poly.type
_entity_poly.pdbx_seq_one_letter_code
_entity_poly.pdbx_strand_id
1 'polypeptide(L)' 'MSPKDCLDIQRDGHNISGVYEVYLDQARKFVKVDCDLETDNGGWLVFQRRQDGSVDFYRNWADYKAGFGDLTDEFWLGG' A
#
# COMPACT_ATOMS: atom_id res chain seq x y z
N MET A 1 13.11 -11.10 -10.73
CA MET A 1 11.69 -10.89 -11.09
C MET A 1 11.26 -9.59 -10.44
N SER A 2 10.31 -8.84 -10.99
CA SER A 2 9.78 -7.68 -10.28
C SER A 2 8.94 -8.16 -9.08
N PRO A 3 9.03 -7.50 -7.91
CA PRO A 3 8.28 -7.88 -6.72
C PRO A 3 6.78 -7.68 -6.97
N LYS A 4 5.95 -8.63 -6.51
CA LYS A 4 4.49 -8.60 -6.76
C LYS A 4 3.69 -8.12 -5.56
N ASP A 5 4.29 -8.19 -4.37
CA ASP A 5 3.69 -7.80 -3.11
C ASP A 5 4.78 -7.38 -2.10
N CYS A 6 4.36 -6.95 -0.92
CA CYS A 6 5.26 -6.52 0.15
C CYS A 6 6.11 -7.68 0.72
N LEU A 7 5.67 -8.93 0.58
CA LEU A 7 6.45 -10.08 1.01
C LEU A 7 7.61 -10.36 0.06
N ASP A 8 7.40 -10.21 -1.25
CA ASP A 8 8.47 -10.24 -2.24
C ASP A 8 9.49 -9.12 -2.00
N ILE A 9 9.03 -7.89 -1.74
CA ILE A 9 9.89 -6.76 -1.36
C ILE A 9 10.76 -7.13 -0.15
N GLN A 10 10.17 -7.74 0.87
CA GLN A 10 10.91 -8.16 2.06
C GLN A 10 11.95 -9.25 1.75
N ARG A 11 11.59 -10.23 0.92
CA ARG A 11 12.48 -11.31 0.48
C ARG A 11 13.65 -10.81 -0.36
N ASP A 12 13.48 -9.70 -1.06
CA ASP A 12 14.54 -9.00 -1.78
C ASP A 12 15.52 -8.28 -0.83
N GLY A 13 15.30 -8.35 0.49
CA GLY A 13 16.21 -7.87 1.53
C GLY A 13 15.83 -6.52 2.13
N HIS A 14 14.69 -5.94 1.74
CA HIS A 14 14.18 -4.73 2.35
C HIS A 14 13.61 -5.01 3.76
N ASN A 15 13.90 -4.12 4.69
CA ASN A 15 13.53 -4.26 6.11
C ASN A 15 13.06 -2.94 6.76
N ILE A 16 12.74 -1.94 5.95
CA ILE A 16 12.27 -0.63 6.41
C ILE A 16 10.86 -0.43 5.87
N SER A 17 9.90 -0.05 6.72
CA SER A 17 8.54 0.19 6.26
C SER A 17 8.45 1.45 5.39
N GLY A 18 7.54 1.46 4.42
CA GLY A 18 7.30 2.62 3.56
C GLY A 18 6.69 2.28 2.21
N VAL A 19 6.73 3.25 1.29
CA VAL A 19 6.12 3.12 -0.04
C VAL A 19 7.06 2.44 -1.03
N TYR A 20 6.61 1.35 -1.62
CA TYR A 20 7.33 0.55 -2.62
C TYR A 20 6.53 0.42 -3.92
N GLU A 21 7.22 0.09 -5.02
CA GLU A 21 6.58 -0.27 -6.29
C GLU A 21 6.49 -1.79 -6.43
N VAL A 22 5.27 -2.28 -6.68
CA VAL A 22 4.99 -3.69 -6.99
C VAL A 22 4.41 -3.82 -8.39
N TYR A 23 4.71 -4.93 -9.06
CA TYR A 23 4.22 -5.21 -10.40
C TYR A 23 2.95 -6.05 -10.37
N LEU A 24 1.83 -5.48 -10.83
CA LEU A 24 0.55 -6.19 -10.95
C LEU A 24 0.44 -6.87 -12.31
N ASP A 25 0.56 -8.20 -12.33
CA ASP A 25 0.50 -8.99 -13.57
C ASP A 25 -0.80 -8.78 -14.37
N GLN A 26 -1.94 -8.73 -13.67
CA GLN A 26 -3.27 -8.58 -14.29
C GLN A 26 -3.42 -7.23 -15.01
N ALA A 27 -2.85 -6.17 -14.43
CA ALA A 27 -2.91 -4.82 -14.96
C ALA A 27 -1.69 -4.45 -15.81
N ARG A 28 -0.67 -5.32 -15.86
CA ARG A 28 0.63 -5.12 -16.54
C ARG A 28 1.26 -3.76 -16.25
N LYS A 29 1.23 -3.35 -14.98
CA LYS A 29 1.73 -2.04 -14.53
C LYS A 29 2.36 -2.13 -13.15
N PHE A 30 3.27 -1.20 -12.90
CA PHE A 30 3.74 -0.91 -11.55
C PHE A 30 2.72 -0.05 -10.83
N VAL A 31 2.49 -0.35 -9.56
CA VAL A 31 1.70 0.47 -8.64
C VAL A 31 2.49 0.71 -7.38
N LYS A 32 2.26 1.86 -6.75
CA LYS A 32 2.81 2.16 -5.45
C LYS A 32 1.89 1.59 -4.36
N VAL A 33 2.50 0.97 -3.36
CA VAL A 33 1.83 0.45 -2.18
C VAL A 33 2.67 0.79 -0.95
N ASP A 34 2.02 0.91 0.19
CA ASP A 34 2.69 1.06 1.47
C ASP A 34 2.88 -0.32 2.10
N CYS A 35 4.12 -0.64 2.46
CA CYS A 35 4.53 -1.92 3.02
C CYS A 35 5.02 -1.73 4.46
N ASP A 36 4.46 -2.51 5.39
CA ASP A 36 5.01 -2.67 6.73
C ASP A 36 5.94 -3.89 6.72
N LEU A 37 7.24 -3.62 6.90
CA LEU A 37 8.31 -4.61 6.86
C LEU A 37 8.90 -4.91 8.24
N GLU A 38 8.37 -4.28 9.30
CA GLU A 38 8.96 -4.27 10.64
C GLU A 38 8.04 -4.94 11.66
N THR A 39 6.72 -4.73 11.57
CA THR A 39 5.74 -5.27 12.53
C THR A 39 5.48 -6.76 12.27
N ASP A 40 5.51 -7.58 13.32
CA ASP A 40 5.11 -9.00 13.28
C ASP A 40 5.76 -9.81 12.15
N ASN A 41 7.08 -9.65 11.97
CA ASN A 41 7.89 -10.23 10.89
C ASN A 41 7.67 -9.62 9.51
N GLY A 42 6.92 -8.54 9.38
CA GLY A 42 6.78 -7.73 8.17
C GLY A 42 6.16 -8.45 6.97
N GLY A 43 6.36 -7.87 5.79
CA GLY A 43 5.78 -8.36 4.53
C GLY A 43 4.30 -7.99 4.36
N TRP A 44 3.80 -7.06 5.17
CA TRP A 44 2.41 -6.66 5.19
C TRP A 44 2.13 -5.56 4.17
N LEU A 45 1.08 -5.74 3.39
CA LEU A 45 0.48 -4.66 2.59
C LEU A 45 -0.43 -3.83 3.49
N VAL A 46 -0.15 -2.54 3.62
CA VAL A 46 -1.04 -1.61 4.30
C VAL A 46 -2.12 -1.15 3.33
N PHE A 47 -3.35 -1.62 3.56
CA PHE A 47 -4.48 -1.29 2.69
C PHE A 47 -5.13 0.06 3.03
N GLN A 48 -5.04 0.47 4.30
CA GLN A 48 -5.61 1.71 4.82
C GLN A 48 -4.75 2.22 5.98
N ARG A 49 -4.55 3.54 6.07
CA ARG A 49 -3.90 4.20 7.21
C ARG A 49 -4.72 5.40 7.72
N ARG A 50 -4.84 5.52 9.05
CA ARG A 50 -5.33 6.69 9.80
C ARG A 50 -4.31 7.08 10.86
N GLN A 51 -4.11 8.37 11.07
CA GLN A 51 -3.19 8.88 12.08
C GLN A 51 -3.62 10.21 12.70
N ASP A 52 -4.22 11.13 11.95
CA ASP A 52 -4.48 12.50 12.40
C ASP A 52 -5.83 13.09 11.95
N GLY A 53 -6.58 12.38 11.10
CA GLY A 53 -7.85 12.84 10.56
C GLY A 53 -7.74 13.87 9.44
N SER A 54 -6.57 14.03 8.82
CA SER A 54 -6.35 14.93 7.68
C SER A 54 -7.14 14.55 6.43
N VAL A 55 -7.50 13.28 6.27
CA VAL A 55 -8.29 12.79 5.13
C VAL A 55 -9.71 12.43 5.58
N ASP A 56 -10.70 12.94 4.84
CA ASP A 56 -12.10 12.56 5.06
C ASP A 56 -12.38 11.16 4.49
N PHE A 57 -12.83 10.25 5.36
CA PHE A 57 -13.25 8.88 5.01
C PHE A 57 -14.76 8.75 4.79
N TYR A 58 -15.54 9.82 4.97
CA TYR A 58 -16.95 9.84 4.63
C TYR A 58 -17.14 10.07 3.13
N ARG A 59 -16.89 9.02 2.35
CA ARG A 59 -16.84 9.04 0.88
C ARG A 59 -17.86 8.12 0.24
N ASN A 60 -18.12 8.32 -1.06
CA ASN A 60 -19.03 7.47 -1.82
C ASN A 60 -18.35 6.17 -2.29
N TRP A 61 -19.14 5.25 -2.83
CA TRP A 61 -18.63 3.96 -3.31
C TRP A 61 -17.57 4.07 -4.41
N ALA A 62 -17.69 5.02 -5.33
CA ALA A 62 -16.73 5.18 -6.42
C ALA A 62 -15.34 5.58 -5.88
N ASP A 63 -15.30 6.43 -4.84
CA ASP A 63 -14.05 6.81 -4.18
C ASP A 63 -13.40 5.60 -3.48
N TYR A 64 -14.17 4.80 -2.76
CA TYR A 64 -13.68 3.57 -2.11
C TYR A 64 -13.18 2.52 -3.11
N LYS A 65 -13.77 2.48 -4.30
CA LYS A 65 -13.30 1.62 -5.39
C LYS A 65 -11.99 2.13 -5.97
N ALA A 66 -11.88 3.44 -6.19
CA ALA A 66 -10.71 4.05 -6.81
C ALA A 66 -9.50 4.18 -5.87
N GLY A 67 -9.73 4.34 -4.56
CA GLY A 67 -8.72 4.76 -3.61
C GLY A 67 -8.68 6.28 -3.44
N PHE A 68 -8.25 6.74 -2.27
CA PHE A 68 -8.08 8.16 -1.94
C PHE A 68 -7.06 8.38 -0.83
N GLY A 69 -6.55 9.60 -0.71
CA GLY A 69 -5.51 9.97 0.27
C GLY A 69 -4.09 9.87 -0.30
N ASP A 70 -3.09 9.85 0.58
CA ASP A 70 -1.67 9.77 0.24
C ASP A 70 -1.02 8.58 0.97
N LEU A 71 -0.28 7.74 0.23
CA LEU A 71 0.39 6.55 0.80
C LEU A 71 1.45 6.91 1.88
N THR A 72 1.89 8.15 1.92
CA THR A 72 2.82 8.67 2.94
C THR A 72 2.10 9.28 4.16
N ASP A 73 0.76 9.35 4.15
CA ASP A 73 -0.09 9.94 5.18
C ASP A 73 -1.35 9.05 5.39
N GLU A 74 -2.54 9.62 5.59
CA GLU A 74 -3.81 8.88 5.60
C GLU A 74 -4.29 8.51 4.19
N PHE A 75 -4.71 7.25 4.01
CA PHE A 75 -5.22 6.78 2.72
C PHE A 75 -6.11 5.54 2.81
N TRP A 76 -6.82 5.29 1.71
CA TRP A 76 -7.47 4.03 1.34
C TRP A 76 -6.96 3.59 -0.03
N LEU A 77 -6.40 2.39 -0.14
CA LEU A 77 -5.70 1.94 -1.37
C LEU A 77 -6.64 1.78 -2.58
N GLY A 78 -7.90 1.44 -2.36
CA GLY A 78 -8.87 1.12 -3.42
C GLY A 78 -8.98 -0.39 -3.71
N GLY A 79 -10.13 -0.81 -4.26
CA GLY A 79 -10.47 -2.23 -4.47
C GLY A 79 -11.47 -2.45 -5.60
#